data_AF-A0A8E2EA43-F1
#
_entry.id   AF-A0A8E2EA43-F1
#
_cell.length_a   1.000
_cell.length_b   1.000
_cell.length_c   1.000
_cell.angle_alpha   90.00
_cell.angle_beta   90.00
_cell.angle_gamma   90.00
#
_symmetry.space_group_name_H-M   'P 1'
#
loop_
_entity.id
_entity.type
_entity.pdbx_description
1 polymer ?
#
loop_
_entity_poly.entity_id
_entity_poly.type
_entity_poly.pdbx_seq_one_letter_code
_entity_poly.pdbx_strand_id
1 'polypeptide(L)'
;WLPECDKHFCLPKNQSKNPLPEDFRLIDVHKRSIVRPTEFVKYCALSYVWGSIEQPFLTTSNNLESPNALESLDLPATITDAMALCREIDCQYLWVDSLCIVQDSDDIKARQIRSMADVYSLSFLGIIAAAGDDANAGLLPYGVAGREEPISSLVRVTSFGRFVATLSPQIAAESIASSTWASRGWCLQEYALSRRVLFFTGTYVFLRC
;
A
#
# COMPACT_ATOMS: atom_id res chain seq x y z
N TRP A 1 9.31 2.60 14.33
CA TRP A 1 9.49 3.61 13.26
C TRP A 1 8.36 4.62 13.25
N LEU A 2 7.08 4.22 13.14
CA LEU A 2 5.95 5.16 13.11
C LEU A 2 6.00 6.23 14.24
N PRO A 3 6.25 5.88 15.52
CA PRO A 3 6.36 6.88 16.59
C PRO A 3 7.53 7.85 16.44
N GLU A 4 8.57 7.47 15.68
CA GLU A 4 9.71 8.35 15.41
C GLU A 4 9.45 9.26 14.22
N CYS A 5 8.84 8.73 13.15
CA CYS A 5 8.39 9.57 12.03
C CYS A 5 7.39 10.64 12.51
N ASP A 6 6.50 10.34 13.47
CA ASP A 6 5.57 11.32 14.08
C ASP A 6 6.27 12.56 14.66
N LYS A 7 7.55 12.47 15.01
CA LYS A 7 8.35 13.57 15.56
C LYS A 7 9.05 14.41 14.50
N HIS A 8 9.05 13.97 13.23
CA HIS A 8 9.75 14.64 12.14
C HIS A 8 9.03 15.93 11.70
N PHE A 9 9.81 16.93 11.28
CA PHE A 9 9.28 18.21 10.79
C PHE A 9 8.64 18.11 9.40
N CYS A 10 8.96 17.07 8.63
CA CYS A 10 8.39 16.82 7.29
C CYS A 10 6.91 16.42 7.33
N LEU A 11 6.37 16.05 8.49
CA LEU A 11 4.95 15.83 8.67
C LEU A 11 4.26 17.11 9.10
N PRO A 12 3.30 17.63 8.31
CA PRO A 12 2.47 18.74 8.74
C PRO A 12 1.70 18.32 9.99
N LYS A 13 1.95 19.00 11.12
CA LYS A 13 1.26 18.73 12.40
C LYS A 13 -0.25 18.95 12.34
N ASN A 14 -0.69 19.74 11.36
CA ASN A 14 -2.10 19.87 11.01
C ASN A 14 -2.43 18.81 9.96
N GLN A 15 -3.07 17.72 10.38
CA GLN A 15 -3.85 16.89 9.46
C GLN A 15 -4.81 17.83 8.74
N SER A 16 -4.84 17.81 7.41
CA SER A 16 -5.69 18.74 6.68
C SER A 16 -7.13 18.46 7.11
N LYS A 17 -7.89 19.51 7.40
CA LYS A 17 -9.35 19.45 7.57
C LYS A 17 -10.05 19.15 6.24
N ASN A 18 -9.34 18.58 5.28
CA ASN A 18 -9.91 18.32 3.97
C ASN A 18 -10.93 17.19 4.15
N PRO A 19 -12.16 17.40 3.66
CA PRO A 19 -13.13 16.33 3.66
C PRO A 19 -12.60 15.16 2.84
N LEU A 20 -13.01 13.95 3.21
CA LEU A 20 -12.80 12.79 2.35
C LEU A 20 -13.53 13.03 1.01
N PRO A 21 -13.04 12.46 -0.10
CA PRO A 21 -13.71 12.54 -1.39
C PRO A 21 -15.18 12.08 -1.32
N GLU A 22 -15.99 12.56 -2.26
CA GLU A 22 -17.37 12.06 -2.42
C GLU A 22 -17.36 10.57 -2.75
N ASP A 23 -18.34 9.81 -2.24
CA ASP A 23 -18.46 8.36 -2.42
C ASP A 23 -17.18 7.57 -2.03
N PHE A 24 -16.43 8.07 -1.04
CA PHE A 24 -15.23 7.42 -0.57
C PHE A 24 -15.54 6.10 0.15
N ARG A 25 -14.79 5.06 -0.23
CA ARG A 25 -14.92 3.70 0.31
C ARG A 25 -13.60 3.25 0.88
N LEU A 26 -13.69 2.44 1.93
CA LEU A 26 -12.55 1.80 2.58
C LEU A 26 -12.91 0.36 2.91
N ILE A 27 -11.91 -0.50 2.96
CA ILE A 27 -12.01 -1.83 3.52
C ILE A 27 -11.81 -1.73 5.03
N ASP A 28 -12.80 -2.18 5.81
CA ASP A 28 -12.59 -2.50 7.23
C ASP A 28 -11.86 -3.85 7.32
N VAL A 29 -10.59 -3.83 7.71
CA VAL A 29 -9.73 -5.03 7.67
C VAL A 29 -10.08 -6.07 8.75
N HIS A 30 -10.87 -5.69 9.75
CA HIS A 30 -11.35 -6.60 10.79
C HIS A 30 -12.69 -7.24 10.40
N LYS A 31 -13.62 -6.45 9.84
CA LYS A 31 -14.93 -6.93 9.37
C LYS A 31 -14.90 -7.53 7.96
N ARG A 32 -13.79 -7.36 7.24
CA ARG A 32 -13.64 -7.79 5.84
C ARG A 32 -14.81 -7.31 4.98
N SER A 33 -15.14 -6.04 5.09
CA SER A 33 -16.28 -5.40 4.42
C SER A 33 -15.93 -4.03 3.90
N ILE A 34 -16.60 -3.57 2.85
CA ILE A 34 -16.43 -2.21 2.35
C ILE A 34 -17.38 -1.28 3.09
N VAL A 35 -16.85 -0.17 3.58
CA VAL A 35 -17.57 0.84 4.36
C VAL A 35 -17.41 2.21 3.72
N ARG A 36 -18.43 3.07 3.93
CA ARG A 36 -18.36 4.49 3.61
C ARG A 36 -18.22 5.30 4.90
N PRO A 37 -17.03 5.84 5.21
CA PRO A 37 -16.87 6.68 6.39
C PRO A 37 -17.62 8.02 6.20
N THR A 38 -18.32 8.47 7.25
CA THR A 38 -19.01 9.78 7.25
C THR A 38 -18.13 10.92 7.75
N GLU A 39 -17.01 10.58 8.40
CA GLU A 39 -16.03 11.51 8.93
C GLU A 39 -14.61 11.08 8.56
N PHE A 40 -13.64 11.96 8.79
CA PHE A 40 -12.24 11.61 8.55
C PHE A 40 -11.83 10.44 9.44
N VAL A 41 -11.27 9.40 8.83
CA VAL A 41 -10.73 8.22 9.51
C VAL A 41 -9.28 7.98 9.13
N LYS A 42 -8.51 7.35 10.01
CA LYS A 42 -7.14 6.90 9.73
C LYS A 42 -7.20 5.67 8.81
N TYR A 43 -6.54 5.72 7.65
CA TYR A 43 -6.47 4.59 6.71
C TYR A 43 -5.12 4.49 6.00
N CYS A 44 -4.76 3.29 5.58
CA CYS A 44 -3.64 3.06 4.67
C CYS A 44 -4.13 3.04 3.22
N ALA A 45 -3.28 3.41 2.25
CA ALA A 45 -3.58 3.26 0.82
C ALA A 45 -2.60 2.27 0.18
N LEU A 46 -3.13 1.25 -0.50
CA LEU A 46 -2.32 0.27 -1.23
C LEU A 46 -2.12 0.71 -2.67
N SER A 47 -0.86 0.71 -3.11
CA SER A 47 -0.50 0.74 -4.51
C SER A 47 0.24 -0.54 -4.90
N TYR A 48 -0.22 -1.16 -5.97
CA TYR A 48 0.29 -2.45 -6.46
C TYR A 48 -0.01 -2.60 -7.95
N VAL A 49 0.70 -3.53 -8.60
CA VAL A 49 0.44 -3.87 -10.01
C VAL A 49 -0.72 -4.85 -10.08
N TRP A 50 -1.72 -4.53 -10.89
CA TRP A 50 -2.87 -5.41 -11.11
C TRP A 50 -2.51 -6.66 -11.92
N GLY A 51 -1.66 -6.48 -12.95
CA GLY A 51 -1.28 -7.52 -13.90
C GLY A 51 -2.39 -7.88 -14.89
N SER A 52 -2.13 -8.89 -15.72
CA SER A 52 -3.06 -9.41 -16.74
C SER A 52 -3.82 -10.65 -16.25
N ILE A 53 -4.32 -10.61 -15.01
CA ILE A 53 -5.06 -11.69 -14.38
C ILE A 53 -6.56 -11.38 -14.32
N GLU A 54 -7.41 -12.41 -14.22
CA GLU A 54 -8.84 -12.21 -13.97
C GLU A 54 -9.07 -11.56 -12.60
N GLN A 55 -10.01 -10.62 -12.53
CA GLN A 55 -10.31 -9.86 -11.32
C GLN A 55 -11.78 -10.01 -10.91
N PRO A 56 -12.18 -11.19 -10.39
CA PRO A 56 -13.57 -11.43 -9.99
C PRO A 56 -14.01 -10.61 -8.77
N PHE A 57 -13.06 -9.98 -8.06
CA PHE A 57 -13.29 -9.22 -6.84
C PHE A 57 -13.54 -7.72 -7.08
N LEU A 58 -13.60 -7.26 -8.33
CA LEU A 58 -13.81 -5.84 -8.63
C LEU A 58 -15.13 -5.32 -8.03
N THR A 59 -15.07 -4.10 -7.50
CA THR A 59 -16.26 -3.45 -6.96
C THR A 59 -17.20 -2.97 -8.03
N THR A 60 -18.46 -3.38 -7.90
CA THR A 60 -19.55 -2.87 -8.71
C THR A 60 -20.47 -2.03 -7.84
N SER A 61 -21.33 -1.26 -8.48
CA SER A 61 -22.34 -0.43 -7.82
C SER A 61 -23.26 -1.22 -6.86
N ASN A 62 -23.34 -2.55 -6.96
CA ASN A 62 -24.34 -3.38 -6.29
C ASN A 62 -23.79 -4.42 -5.28
N ASN A 63 -22.48 -4.65 -5.17
CA ASN A 63 -21.99 -5.94 -4.62
C ASN A 63 -21.31 -5.94 -3.24
N LEU A 64 -20.81 -4.81 -2.69
CA LEU A 64 -19.78 -4.91 -1.62
C LEU A 64 -20.04 -4.18 -0.30
N GLU A 65 -21.24 -3.64 -0.08
CA GLU A 65 -21.54 -2.90 1.16
C GLU A 65 -22.17 -3.75 2.26
N SER A 66 -22.23 -5.06 2.06
CA SER A 66 -22.65 -6.00 3.09
C SER A 66 -21.51 -6.31 4.06
N PRO A 67 -21.82 -6.54 5.35
CA PRO A 67 -20.86 -7.14 6.28
C PRO A 67 -20.31 -8.45 5.70
N ASN A 68 -19.01 -8.68 5.88
CA ASN A 68 -18.31 -9.88 5.42
C ASN A 68 -18.33 -10.13 3.90
N ALA A 69 -18.64 -9.12 3.08
CA ALA A 69 -18.66 -9.26 1.61
C ALA A 69 -17.32 -9.76 1.02
N LEU A 70 -16.20 -9.51 1.71
CA LEU A 70 -14.87 -9.95 1.29
C LEU A 70 -14.47 -11.32 1.88
N GLU A 71 -15.32 -11.98 2.68
CA GLU A 71 -15.07 -13.35 3.17
C GLU A 71 -15.32 -14.39 2.07
N SER A 72 -16.30 -14.15 1.20
CA SER A 72 -16.63 -15.05 0.09
C SER A 72 -15.76 -14.83 -1.16
N LEU A 73 -14.89 -13.82 -1.16
CA LEU A 73 -14.03 -13.49 -2.29
C LEU A 73 -12.63 -14.05 -2.09
N ASP A 74 -12.10 -14.63 -3.17
CA ASP A 74 -10.69 -14.96 -3.25
C ASP A 74 -9.90 -13.68 -3.58
N LEU A 75 -9.35 -13.08 -2.54
CA LEU A 75 -8.59 -11.83 -2.67
C LEU A 75 -7.13 -12.13 -3.02
N PRO A 76 -6.55 -11.41 -3.98
CA PRO A 76 -5.14 -11.53 -4.32
C PRO A 76 -4.22 -11.41 -3.10
N ALA A 77 -3.09 -12.13 -3.15
CA ALA A 77 -2.12 -12.18 -2.07
C ALA A 77 -1.67 -10.79 -1.61
N THR A 78 -1.42 -9.86 -2.55
CA THR A 78 -0.99 -8.49 -2.23
C THR A 78 -2.02 -7.73 -1.40
N ILE A 79 -3.32 -7.90 -1.69
CA ILE A 79 -4.40 -7.26 -0.93
C ILE A 79 -4.52 -7.91 0.45
N THR A 80 -4.48 -9.25 0.51
CA THR A 80 -4.58 -10.01 1.76
C THR A 80 -3.43 -9.68 2.72
N ASP A 81 -2.20 -9.58 2.20
CA ASP A 81 -1.02 -9.15 2.95
C ASP A 81 -1.16 -7.70 3.42
N ALA A 82 -1.64 -6.78 2.56
CA ALA A 82 -1.87 -5.39 2.96
C ALA A 82 -2.90 -5.27 4.09
N MET A 83 -3.98 -6.07 4.07
CA MET A 83 -4.95 -6.13 5.16
C MET A 83 -4.31 -6.67 6.45
N ALA A 84 -3.43 -7.67 6.36
CA ALA A 84 -2.70 -8.20 7.51
C ALA A 84 -1.75 -7.17 8.11
N LEU A 85 -0.97 -6.48 7.27
CA LEU A 85 -0.08 -5.42 7.69
C LEU A 85 -0.84 -4.30 8.39
N CYS A 86 -2.01 -3.90 7.87
CA CYS A 86 -2.86 -2.89 8.50
C CYS A 86 -3.29 -3.28 9.92
N ARG A 87 -3.66 -4.56 10.14
CA ARG A 87 -3.98 -5.07 11.48
C ARG A 87 -2.78 -5.02 12.42
N GLU A 88 -1.58 -5.36 11.94
CA GLU A 88 -0.36 -5.33 12.75
C GLU A 88 0.08 -3.92 13.17
N ILE A 89 -0.18 -2.91 12.34
CA ILE A 89 0.17 -1.50 12.62
C ILE A 89 -0.98 -0.69 13.25
N ASP A 90 -2.03 -1.37 13.72
CA ASP A 90 -3.20 -0.75 14.34
C ASP A 90 -3.86 0.31 13.44
N CYS A 91 -4.14 -0.10 12.20
CA CYS A 91 -4.88 0.68 11.22
C CYS A 91 -6.06 -0.16 10.71
N GLN A 92 -7.28 0.22 11.10
CA GLN A 92 -8.49 -0.53 10.77
C GLN A 92 -8.89 -0.45 9.29
N TYR A 93 -8.47 0.61 8.59
CA TYR A 93 -8.98 0.89 7.25
C TYR A 93 -7.88 0.83 6.20
N LEU A 94 -8.21 0.19 5.07
CA LEU A 94 -7.36 0.09 3.89
C LEU A 94 -8.12 0.57 2.66
N TRP A 95 -7.51 1.45 1.88
CA TRP A 95 -7.96 1.82 0.55
C TRP A 95 -7.22 0.97 -0.49
N VAL A 96 -7.98 0.35 -1.40
CA VAL A 96 -7.47 -0.42 -2.54
C VAL A 96 -8.26 -0.01 -3.76
N ASP A 97 -7.60 0.43 -4.83
CA ASP A 97 -8.25 0.94 -6.04
C ASP A 97 -9.30 0.00 -6.63
N SER A 98 -8.99 -1.29 -6.79
CA SER A 98 -9.87 -2.32 -7.34
C SER A 98 -11.14 -2.56 -6.52
N LEU A 99 -11.09 -2.28 -5.22
CA LEU A 99 -12.18 -2.49 -4.26
C LEU A 99 -12.88 -1.20 -3.81
N CYS A 100 -12.22 -0.06 -3.86
CA CYS A 100 -12.76 1.21 -3.36
C CYS A 100 -13.32 2.08 -4.50
N ILE A 101 -12.93 1.79 -5.74
CA ILE A 101 -13.45 2.45 -6.95
C ILE A 101 -14.53 1.56 -7.59
N VAL A 102 -15.67 2.17 -7.93
CA VAL A 102 -16.74 1.53 -8.69
C VAL A 102 -16.25 1.31 -10.13
N GLN A 103 -16.21 0.06 -10.57
CA GLN A 103 -15.63 -0.28 -11.87
C GLN A 103 -16.63 -0.33 -13.02
N ASP A 104 -17.93 -0.51 -12.72
CA ASP A 104 -19.03 -0.69 -13.68
C ASP A 104 -19.75 0.62 -14.06
N SER A 105 -19.32 1.76 -13.53
CA SER A 105 -19.90 3.08 -13.83
C SER A 105 -18.81 4.08 -14.20
N ASP A 106 -18.73 4.43 -15.49
CA ASP A 106 -17.70 5.34 -16.01
C ASP A 106 -17.74 6.72 -15.35
N ASP A 107 -18.93 7.26 -15.08
CA ASP A 107 -19.09 8.58 -14.44
C ASP A 107 -18.57 8.60 -12.99
N ILE A 108 -18.91 7.56 -12.21
CA ILE A 108 -18.46 7.42 -10.81
C ILE A 108 -16.96 7.14 -10.81
N LYS A 109 -16.50 6.20 -11.63
CA LYS A 109 -15.10 5.83 -11.78
C LYS A 109 -14.24 7.05 -12.12
N ALA A 110 -14.67 7.87 -13.08
CA ALA A 110 -13.93 9.07 -13.47
C ALA A 110 -13.85 10.10 -12.33
N ARG A 111 -14.91 10.29 -11.53
CA ARG A 111 -14.87 11.15 -10.32
C ARG A 111 -13.89 10.62 -9.28
N GLN A 112 -13.93 9.32 -9.00
CA GLN A 112 -13.07 8.70 -7.99
C GLN A 112 -11.60 8.70 -8.42
N ILE A 113 -11.31 8.44 -9.70
CA ILE A 113 -9.95 8.53 -10.27
C ILE A 113 -9.40 9.96 -10.14
N ARG A 114 -10.20 10.99 -10.43
CA ARG A 114 -9.78 12.39 -10.24
C ARG A 114 -9.42 12.73 -8.80
N SER A 115 -9.97 11.97 -7.83
CA SER A 115 -9.74 12.18 -6.40
C SER A 115 -8.58 11.34 -5.85
N MET A 116 -7.91 10.51 -6.66
CA MET A 116 -6.81 9.65 -6.19
C MET A 116 -5.69 10.44 -5.51
N ALA A 117 -5.39 11.64 -6.00
CA ALA A 117 -4.40 12.52 -5.38
C ALA A 117 -4.75 12.83 -3.92
N ASP A 118 -6.03 13.11 -3.64
CA ASP A 118 -6.51 13.37 -2.28
C ASP A 118 -6.41 12.10 -1.43
N VAL A 119 -6.79 10.94 -1.97
CA VAL A 119 -6.69 9.65 -1.27
C VAL A 119 -5.27 9.39 -0.74
N TYR A 120 -4.26 9.48 -1.60
CA TYR A 120 -2.89 9.23 -1.16
C TYR A 120 -2.38 10.33 -0.22
N SER A 121 -2.73 11.60 -0.45
CA SER A 121 -2.31 12.72 0.40
C SER A 121 -2.89 12.72 1.82
N LEU A 122 -4.08 12.13 1.97
CA LEU A 122 -4.83 12.01 3.23
C LEU A 122 -4.54 10.69 3.95
N SER A 123 -3.95 9.71 3.27
CA SER A 123 -3.60 8.43 3.87
C SER A 123 -2.63 8.59 5.04
N PHE A 124 -2.81 7.76 6.07
CA PHE A 124 -1.87 7.61 7.17
C PHE A 124 -0.54 7.03 6.69
N LEU A 125 -0.62 6.09 5.76
CA LEU A 125 0.53 5.36 5.22
C LEU A 125 0.19 4.84 3.81
N GLY A 126 1.06 5.14 2.85
CA GLY A 126 1.10 4.45 1.57
C GLY A 126 1.84 3.12 1.69
N ILE A 127 1.23 2.04 1.22
CA ILE A 127 1.84 0.72 1.10
C ILE A 127 2.09 0.49 -0.39
N ILE A 128 3.35 0.34 -0.79
CA ILE A 128 3.74 0.14 -2.18
C ILE A 128 4.30 -1.27 -2.36
N ALA A 129 3.56 -2.11 -3.07
CA ALA A 129 4.03 -3.40 -3.57
C ALA A 129 4.83 -3.17 -4.85
N ALA A 130 6.13 -2.94 -4.70
CA ALA A 130 7.04 -2.73 -5.83
C ALA A 130 7.58 -4.06 -6.39
N ALA A 131 7.59 -5.12 -5.58
CA ALA A 131 7.86 -6.46 -6.07
C ALA A 131 6.63 -7.07 -6.75
N GLY A 132 6.85 -7.70 -7.90
CA GLY A 132 5.86 -8.47 -8.62
C GLY A 132 5.22 -7.77 -9.80
N ASP A 133 4.64 -8.60 -10.67
CA ASP A 133 4.06 -8.19 -11.94
C ASP A 133 2.52 -8.21 -11.94
N ASP A 134 1.90 -8.71 -10.86
CA ASP A 134 0.46 -8.82 -10.71
C ASP A 134 0.00 -8.78 -9.24
N ALA A 135 -1.32 -8.83 -9.04
CA ALA A 135 -1.95 -8.72 -7.72
C ALA A 135 -1.66 -9.89 -6.77
N ASN A 136 -1.18 -11.02 -7.28
CA ASN A 136 -0.89 -12.23 -6.51
C ASN A 136 0.56 -12.33 -6.04
N ALA A 137 1.40 -11.34 -6.36
CA ALA A 137 2.80 -11.34 -5.94
C ALA A 137 3.00 -11.28 -4.42
N GLY A 138 2.06 -10.69 -3.67
CA GLY A 138 2.19 -10.48 -2.23
C GLY A 138 3.03 -9.26 -1.86
N LEU A 139 3.17 -8.99 -0.56
CA LEU A 139 4.02 -7.90 -0.05
C LEU A 139 5.42 -8.38 0.34
N LEU A 140 6.14 -9.05 -0.57
CA LEU A 140 7.45 -9.61 -0.27
C LEU A 140 8.45 -8.56 0.28
N PRO A 141 9.18 -8.85 1.39
CA PRO A 141 9.33 -10.15 2.06
C PRO A 141 8.30 -10.45 3.18
N TYR A 142 7.23 -9.67 3.28
CA TYR A 142 6.15 -9.84 4.25
C TYR A 142 5.13 -10.89 3.75
N GLY A 143 4.26 -11.35 4.65
CA GLY A 143 3.21 -12.30 4.34
C GLY A 143 3.67 -13.75 4.33
N VAL A 144 2.79 -14.65 3.86
CA VAL A 144 3.01 -16.09 3.87
C VAL A 144 4.15 -16.51 2.94
N ALA A 145 4.27 -15.84 1.79
CA ALA A 145 5.36 -16.08 0.84
C ALA A 145 6.73 -15.74 1.46
N GLY A 146 6.76 -14.80 2.42
CA GLY A 146 7.96 -14.47 3.18
C GLY A 146 9.06 -13.91 2.28
N ARG A 147 10.32 -14.14 2.66
CA ARG A 147 11.47 -13.73 1.86
C ARG A 147 11.90 -14.88 0.94
N GLU A 148 12.03 -14.61 -0.36
CA GLU A 148 12.55 -15.59 -1.31
C GLU A 148 14.04 -15.91 -1.06
N GLU A 149 14.85 -14.90 -0.73
CA GLU A 149 16.31 -15.03 -0.59
C GLU A 149 16.83 -14.49 0.76
N PRO A 150 17.71 -15.19 1.49
CA PRO A 150 18.28 -14.67 2.74
C PRO A 150 18.98 -13.31 2.54
N ILE A 151 18.91 -12.42 3.54
CA ILE A 151 19.74 -11.21 3.52
C ILE A 151 21.20 -11.65 3.66
N SER A 152 21.95 -11.58 2.58
CA SER A 152 23.40 -11.72 2.62
C SER A 152 24.00 -10.39 3.07
N SER A 153 24.46 -10.34 4.33
CA SER A 153 25.36 -9.27 4.76
C SER A 153 26.79 -9.72 4.50
N LEU A 154 27.56 -8.93 3.76
CA LEU A 154 28.98 -9.22 3.61
C LEU A 154 29.67 -8.82 4.91
N VAL A 155 29.99 -9.81 5.74
CA VAL A 155 30.74 -9.61 6.97
C VAL A 155 32.20 -9.95 6.73
N ARG A 156 33.08 -8.95 6.85
CA ARG A 156 34.53 -9.14 6.78
C ARG A 156 35.14 -8.89 8.16
N VAL A 157 35.69 -9.94 8.77
CA VAL A 157 36.48 -9.81 10.01
C VAL A 157 37.94 -9.62 9.63
N THR A 158 38.56 -8.56 10.13
CA THR A 158 39.98 -8.27 9.94
C THR A 158 40.66 -8.11 11.31
N SER A 159 41.98 -8.00 11.32
CA SER A 159 42.75 -7.66 12.54
C SER A 159 42.36 -6.31 13.15
N PHE A 160 41.67 -5.45 12.41
CA PHE A 160 41.21 -4.12 12.83
C PHE A 160 39.75 -4.11 13.29
N GLY A 161 39.03 -5.23 13.20
CA GLY A 161 37.65 -5.35 13.65
C GLY A 161 36.72 -6.00 12.63
N ARG A 162 35.42 -5.92 12.92
CA ARG A 162 34.35 -6.50 12.10
C ARG A 162 33.74 -5.43 11.21
N PHE A 163 33.88 -5.60 9.89
CA PHE A 163 33.24 -4.77 8.88
C PHE A 163 31.98 -5.49 8.40
N VAL A 164 30.86 -4.77 8.38
CA VAL A 164 29.59 -5.26 7.84
C VAL A 164 29.19 -4.34 6.70
N ALA A 165 29.15 -4.87 5.48
CA ALA A 165 28.53 -4.14 4.38
C ALA A 165 27.01 -4.29 4.50
N THR A 166 26.33 -3.18 4.78
CA THR A 166 24.87 -3.08 4.75
C THR A 166 24.42 -2.54 3.39
N LEU A 167 23.11 -2.60 3.12
CA LEU A 167 22.58 -2.04 1.88
C LEU A 167 22.88 -0.55 1.77
N SER A 168 23.32 -0.20 0.57
CA SER A 168 23.41 1.17 0.12
C SER A 168 21.99 1.70 -0.16
N PRO A 169 21.65 2.92 0.25
CA PRO A 169 20.41 3.59 -0.16
C PRO A 169 20.21 3.65 -1.67
N GLN A 170 21.30 3.63 -2.45
CA GLN A 170 21.24 3.57 -3.92
C GLN A 170 20.60 2.26 -4.42
N ILE A 171 20.85 1.12 -3.76
CA ILE A 171 20.25 -0.17 -4.12
C ILE A 171 18.73 -0.12 -3.94
N ALA A 172 18.25 0.62 -2.93
CA ALA A 172 16.82 0.84 -2.71
C ALA A 172 16.17 1.60 -3.88
N ALA A 173 16.78 2.72 -4.25
CA ALA A 173 16.29 3.57 -5.32
C ALA A 173 16.30 2.85 -6.67
N GLU A 174 17.38 2.12 -6.97
CA GLU A 174 17.50 1.31 -8.20
C GLU A 174 16.46 0.19 -8.23
N SER A 175 16.29 -0.57 -7.14
CA SER A 175 15.31 -1.65 -7.06
C SER A 175 13.87 -1.17 -7.23
N ILE A 176 13.53 0.00 -6.66
CA ILE A 176 12.21 0.62 -6.87
C ILE A 176 12.09 1.11 -8.32
N ALA A 177 13.09 1.82 -8.85
CA ALA A 177 13.04 2.39 -10.19
C ALA A 177 12.97 1.34 -11.30
N SER A 178 13.58 0.16 -11.11
CA SER A 178 13.52 -0.96 -12.07
C SER A 178 12.26 -1.82 -11.94
N SER A 179 11.40 -1.55 -10.97
CA SER A 179 10.19 -2.36 -10.75
C SER A 179 9.13 -2.15 -11.83
N THR A 180 8.33 -3.19 -12.09
CA THR A 180 7.13 -3.10 -12.93
C THR A 180 6.16 -2.05 -12.41
N TRP A 181 6.07 -1.92 -11.07
CA TRP A 181 5.32 -0.86 -10.43
C TRP A 181 5.73 0.54 -10.93
N ALA A 182 7.03 0.87 -10.90
CA ALA A 182 7.52 2.19 -11.28
C ALA A 182 7.32 2.56 -12.77
N SER A 183 7.04 1.57 -13.63
CA SER A 183 6.72 1.81 -15.04
C SER A 183 5.32 2.42 -15.27
N ARG A 184 4.45 2.40 -14.26
CA ARG A 184 3.06 2.85 -14.40
C ARG A 184 2.92 4.36 -14.24
N GLY A 185 2.05 4.95 -15.06
CA GLY A 185 1.82 6.40 -15.07
C GLY A 185 1.28 7.00 -13.76
N TRP A 186 0.63 6.19 -12.91
CA TRP A 186 0.04 6.66 -11.66
C TRP A 186 1.03 6.68 -10.49
N CYS A 187 2.11 5.91 -10.57
CA CYS A 187 2.99 5.65 -9.43
C CYS A 187 3.66 6.89 -8.85
N LEU A 188 3.87 7.93 -9.67
CA LEU A 188 4.37 9.21 -9.18
C LEU A 188 3.38 9.88 -8.20
N GLN A 189 2.08 9.85 -8.47
CA GLN A 189 1.08 10.44 -7.57
C GLN A 189 1.01 9.66 -6.25
N GLU A 190 0.95 8.33 -6.36
CA GLU A 190 0.85 7.41 -5.23
C GLU A 190 2.06 7.55 -4.30
N TYR A 191 3.25 7.67 -4.88
CA TYR A 191 4.48 7.93 -4.15
C TYR A 191 4.58 9.37 -3.64
N ALA A 192 4.49 10.37 -4.50
CA ALA A 192 4.82 11.75 -4.14
C ALA A 192 3.85 12.35 -3.13
N LEU A 193 2.57 11.93 -3.16
CA LEU A 193 1.53 12.50 -2.32
C LEU A 193 1.39 11.79 -0.97
N SER A 194 1.77 10.51 -0.89
CA SER A 194 1.76 9.78 0.38
C SER A 194 2.79 10.34 1.36
N ARG A 195 2.34 10.84 2.52
CA ARG A 195 3.23 11.46 3.53
C ARG A 195 4.23 10.48 4.13
N ARG A 196 3.82 9.21 4.23
CA ARG A 196 4.62 8.09 4.70
C ARG A 196 4.46 6.97 3.72
N VAL A 197 5.55 6.27 3.42
CA VAL A 197 5.52 5.16 2.46
C VAL A 197 6.34 4.00 2.97
N LEU A 198 5.77 2.79 2.89
CA LEU A 198 6.49 1.53 2.95
C LEU A 198 6.59 0.95 1.54
N PHE A 199 7.82 0.72 1.09
CA PHE A 199 8.10 0.02 -0.16
C PHE A 199 8.47 -1.42 0.13
N PHE A 200 7.77 -2.35 -0.51
CA PHE A 200 8.07 -3.77 -0.50
C PHE A 200 8.73 -4.14 -1.84
N THR A 201 10.04 -4.40 -1.83
CA THR A 201 10.83 -4.61 -3.06
C THR A 201 11.28 -6.05 -3.25
N GLY A 202 10.65 -7.02 -2.54
CA GLY A 202 10.98 -8.44 -2.64
C GLY A 202 11.97 -8.87 -1.58
N THR A 203 13.15 -8.25 -1.57
CA THR A 203 14.20 -8.56 -0.59
C THR A 203 14.13 -7.67 0.65
N TYR A 204 13.78 -6.39 0.45
CA TYR A 204 13.86 -5.35 1.47
C TYR A 204 12.56 -4.58 1.60
N VAL A 205 12.40 -3.97 2.78
CA VAL A 205 11.36 -3.00 3.04
C VAL A 205 12.02 -1.65 3.27
N PHE A 206 11.70 -0.66 2.43
CA PHE A 206 12.20 0.71 2.58
C PHE A 206 11.12 1.60 3.14
N LEU A 207 11.52 2.50 4.02
CA LEU A 207 10.63 3.43 4.68
C LEU A 207 10.97 4.85 4.24
N ARG A 208 9.96 5.59 3.81
CA ARG A 208 10.08 7.03 3.55
C ARG A 208 9.14 7.82 4.46
N CYS A 209 9.75 8.80 5.10
CA CYS A 209 9.18 9.96 5.78
C CYS A 209 10.04 11.14 5.26
#